data_AF-A0A962FFF2-F1
#
_entry.id   AF-A0A962FFF2-F1
#
_cell.length_a   1.000
_cell.length_b   1.000
_cell.length_c   1.000
_cell.angle_alpha   90.00
_cell.angle_beta   90.00
_cell.angle_gamma   90.00
#
_symmetry.space_group_name_H-M   'P 1'
#
loop_
_entity.id
_entity.type
_entity.pdbx_description
1 polymer ?
#
loop_
_entity_poly.entity_id
_entity_poly.type
_entity_poly.pdbx_seq_one_letter_code
_entity_poly.pdbx_strand_id
1 'polypeptide(L)'
;TYPLCKWSGHLGPKTREGDYQSPEGFYSLSAKQLHPKSKYYRAFNVGFPNALDKQLGYTGAALMVHGDCQSVGCYAMTDRGIDEIYNYVAAAIGNGQKDVPVHIFPFRMTASKLASETGAGLLAFASSGQEQYAPFWRNLKEGYDLFEKTGEPPTAYACNGRYAFNASSACKRIAGW
;
A
#
# COMPACT_ATOMS: atom_id res chain seq x y z
N THR A 1 1.31 14.60 7.36
CA THR A 1 1.51 13.13 7.32
C THR A 1 1.25 12.55 8.70
N TYR A 2 0.79 11.32 8.79
CA TYR A 2 0.61 10.62 10.06
C TYR A 2 1.76 9.64 10.30
N PRO A 3 2.40 9.63 11.48
CA PRO A 3 3.38 8.60 11.79
C PRO A 3 2.69 7.26 12.00
N LEU A 4 3.27 6.20 11.42
CA LEU A 4 2.92 4.83 11.78
C LEU A 4 3.54 4.53 13.14
N CYS A 5 2.80 3.90 14.04
CA CYS A 5 3.35 3.44 15.32
C CYS A 5 4.05 2.10 15.15
N LYS A 6 3.45 1.18 14.39
CA LYS A 6 4.05 -0.13 14.10
C LYS A 6 3.56 -0.71 12.78
N TRP A 7 4.43 -1.46 12.12
CA TRP A 7 4.10 -2.32 10.98
C TRP A 7 4.88 -3.63 11.13
N SER A 8 4.55 -4.64 10.33
CA SER A 8 5.12 -5.98 10.48
C SER A 8 5.96 -6.40 9.27
N GLY A 9 7.00 -7.16 9.53
CA GLY A 9 7.91 -7.68 8.50
C GLY A 9 9.10 -6.77 8.26
N HIS A 10 9.61 -6.81 7.02
CA HIS A 10 10.73 -6.00 6.53
C HIS A 10 10.33 -5.32 5.20
N LEU A 11 11.23 -4.55 4.58
CA LEU A 11 10.93 -3.99 3.26
C LEU A 11 10.72 -5.12 2.24
N GLY A 12 9.74 -4.96 1.37
CA GLY A 12 9.35 -5.93 0.35
C GLY A 12 7.85 -6.30 0.37
N PRO A 13 7.34 -6.86 -0.73
CA PRO A 13 5.93 -7.21 -0.86
C PRO A 13 5.56 -8.38 0.06
N LYS A 14 4.33 -8.34 0.59
CA LYS A 14 3.64 -9.52 1.12
C LYS A 14 3.31 -10.47 -0.02
N THR A 15 3.63 -11.76 0.12
CA THR A 15 3.42 -12.74 -0.95
C THR A 15 2.57 -13.94 -0.54
N ARG A 16 2.48 -14.25 0.76
CA ARG A 16 1.72 -15.42 1.23
C ARG A 16 1.05 -15.22 2.57
N GLU A 17 0.07 -16.06 2.86
CA GLU A 17 -0.54 -16.11 4.19
C GLU A 17 0.49 -16.54 5.25
N GLY A 18 0.43 -15.92 6.43
CA GLY A 18 1.33 -16.24 7.53
C GLY A 18 2.80 -15.81 7.38
N ASP A 19 3.16 -15.01 6.36
CA ASP A 19 4.52 -14.45 6.24
C ASP A 19 4.83 -13.28 7.20
N TYR A 20 3.84 -12.86 8.00
CA TYR A 20 3.92 -11.72 8.93
C TYR A 20 4.38 -10.40 8.27
N GLN A 21 4.21 -10.28 6.96
CA GLN A 21 4.62 -9.12 6.17
C GLN A 21 3.43 -8.19 5.92
N SER A 22 3.63 -6.89 6.11
CA SER A 22 2.68 -5.88 5.65
C SER A 22 2.85 -5.62 4.15
N PRO A 23 1.76 -5.43 3.38
CA PRO A 23 1.83 -5.37 1.93
C PRO A 23 2.27 -3.99 1.41
N GLU A 24 3.04 -3.99 0.34
CA GLU A 24 3.38 -2.79 -0.44
C GLU A 24 2.56 -2.77 -1.73
N GLY A 25 2.23 -1.59 -2.24
CA GLY A 25 1.52 -1.43 -3.51
C GLY A 25 0.37 -0.44 -3.51
N PHE A 26 -0.43 -0.53 -4.57
CA PHE A 26 -1.62 0.29 -4.77
C PHE A 26 -2.85 -0.50 -4.34
N TYR A 27 -3.69 0.13 -3.52
CA TYR A 27 -4.91 -0.41 -2.99
C TYR A 27 -6.03 0.63 -3.07
N SER A 28 -7.25 0.20 -2.78
CA SER A 28 -8.40 1.08 -2.74
C SER A 28 -9.43 0.58 -1.73
N LEU A 29 -10.09 1.52 -1.06
CA LEU A 29 -11.10 1.26 -0.05
C LEU A 29 -12.48 1.59 -0.59
N SER A 30 -13.38 0.62 -0.52
CA SER A 30 -14.82 0.84 -0.61
C SER A 30 -15.47 0.86 0.77
N ALA A 31 -16.75 1.20 0.84
CA ALA A 31 -17.53 1.18 2.08
C ALA A 31 -17.47 -0.17 2.82
N LYS A 32 -17.36 -1.29 2.08
CA LYS A 32 -17.33 -2.65 2.65
C LYS A 32 -16.06 -2.94 3.44
N GLN A 33 -15.00 -2.16 3.23
CA GLN A 33 -13.73 -2.33 3.91
C GLN A 33 -13.63 -1.54 5.21
N LEU A 34 -14.61 -0.69 5.52
CA LEU A 34 -14.68 0.04 6.79
C LEU A 34 -15.08 -0.89 7.94
N HIS A 35 -14.37 -0.79 9.05
CA HIS A 35 -14.61 -1.61 10.25
C HIS A 35 -14.78 -0.72 11.50
N PRO A 36 -15.94 -0.06 11.65
CA PRO A 36 -16.19 0.93 12.71
C PRO A 36 -16.22 0.33 14.11
N LYS A 37 -16.59 -0.95 14.25
CA LYS A 37 -16.66 -1.66 15.54
C LYS A 37 -15.43 -2.54 15.76
N SER A 38 -14.25 -2.03 15.42
CA SER A 38 -12.99 -2.73 15.60
C SER A 38 -12.66 -2.94 17.07
N LYS A 39 -11.96 -4.04 17.38
CA LYS A 39 -11.36 -4.25 18.70
C LYS A 39 -10.21 -3.26 19.00
N TYR A 40 -9.70 -2.57 17.98
CA TYR A 40 -8.60 -1.59 18.05
C TYR A 40 -9.09 -0.15 17.86
N TYR A 41 -10.18 0.25 18.52
CA TYR A 41 -10.89 1.52 18.36
C TYR A 41 -11.55 1.71 16.98
N ARG A 42 -10.77 1.79 15.89
CA ARG A 42 -11.24 1.89 14.49
C ARG A 42 -10.28 1.19 13.55
N ALA A 43 -10.80 0.68 12.43
CA ALA A 43 -9.96 0.08 11.41
C ALA A 43 -10.61 0.11 10.03
N PHE A 44 -9.81 -0.06 8.98
CA PHE A 44 -10.28 -0.45 7.66
C PHE A 44 -9.33 -1.48 7.05
N ASN A 45 -9.87 -2.31 6.17
CA ASN A 45 -9.11 -3.34 5.45
C ASN A 45 -8.52 -2.75 4.18
N VAL A 46 -7.21 -2.85 3.97
CA VAL A 46 -6.55 -2.32 2.77
C VAL A 46 -6.97 -3.04 1.49
N GLY A 47 -7.54 -4.25 1.57
CA GLY A 47 -8.02 -4.98 0.41
C GLY A 47 -6.98 -5.89 -0.25
N PHE A 48 -5.92 -6.25 0.47
CA PHE A 48 -4.98 -7.29 0.03
C PHE A 48 -5.66 -8.67 0.01
N PRO A 49 -5.44 -9.49 -1.04
CA PRO A 49 -4.67 -9.19 -2.25
C PRO A 49 -5.47 -8.33 -3.25
N ASN A 50 -4.82 -7.30 -3.79
CA ASN A 50 -5.34 -6.48 -4.89
C ASN A 50 -5.32 -7.27 -6.22
N ALA A 51 -5.69 -6.63 -7.34
CA ALA A 51 -5.74 -7.33 -8.63
C ALA A 51 -4.36 -7.79 -9.14
N LEU A 52 -3.28 -7.04 -8.87
CA LEU A 52 -1.92 -7.42 -9.24
C LEU A 52 -1.43 -8.57 -8.36
N ASP A 53 -1.62 -8.47 -7.05
CA ASP A 53 -1.25 -9.52 -6.10
C ASP A 53 -1.89 -10.86 -6.51
N LYS A 54 -3.16 -10.83 -6.93
CA LYS A 54 -3.87 -12.00 -7.48
C LYS A 54 -3.27 -12.52 -8.78
N GLN A 55 -2.85 -11.65 -9.71
CA GLN A 55 -2.17 -12.07 -10.94
C GLN A 55 -0.83 -12.75 -10.64
N LEU A 56 -0.13 -12.31 -9.59
CA LEU A 56 1.14 -12.87 -9.13
C LEU A 56 0.97 -14.11 -8.23
N GLY A 57 -0.27 -14.53 -7.95
CA GLY A 57 -0.57 -15.70 -7.13
C GLY A 57 -0.36 -15.48 -5.63
N TYR A 58 -0.33 -14.24 -5.17
CA TYR A 58 -0.13 -13.93 -3.75
C TYR A 58 -1.37 -14.31 -2.92
N THR A 59 -1.13 -14.76 -1.69
CA THR A 59 -2.17 -15.27 -0.78
C THR A 59 -2.16 -14.57 0.57
N GLY A 60 -3.28 -14.68 1.30
CA GLY A 60 -3.51 -14.04 2.59
C GLY A 60 -4.71 -13.10 2.56
N ALA A 61 -5.03 -12.50 3.71
CA ALA A 61 -6.17 -11.61 3.88
C ALA A 61 -6.02 -10.76 5.15
N ALA A 62 -7.01 -9.89 5.40
CA ALA A 62 -7.20 -9.17 6.66
C ALA A 62 -6.07 -8.20 7.05
N LEU A 63 -5.46 -7.53 6.07
CA LEU A 63 -4.46 -6.48 6.30
C LEU A 63 -5.18 -5.17 6.62
N MET A 64 -5.03 -4.70 7.86
CA MET A 64 -5.78 -3.54 8.36
C MET A 64 -4.86 -2.33 8.53
N VAL A 65 -5.44 -1.15 8.41
CA VAL A 65 -4.92 0.06 9.05
C VAL A 65 -5.80 0.34 10.27
N HIS A 66 -5.23 0.45 11.46
CA HIS A 66 -6.01 0.50 12.70
C HIS A 66 -5.37 1.34 13.82
N GLY A 67 -6.13 1.58 14.89
CA GLY A 67 -5.68 2.24 16.13
C GLY A 67 -4.85 1.32 17.02
N ASP A 68 -4.54 1.74 18.24
CA ASP A 68 -3.53 1.10 19.10
C ASP A 68 -2.11 1.08 18.46
N CYS A 69 -1.10 0.57 19.16
CA CYS A 69 0.28 0.46 18.68
C CYS A 69 0.76 -1.01 18.60
N GLN A 70 -0.15 -1.98 18.58
CA GLN A 70 0.17 -3.40 18.43
C GLN A 70 -0.12 -3.86 17.01
N SER A 71 0.76 -4.65 16.40
CA SER A 71 0.54 -5.17 15.05
C SER A 71 1.13 -6.57 14.88
N VAL A 72 0.37 -7.44 14.21
CA VAL A 72 0.78 -8.76 13.68
C VAL A 72 0.31 -8.84 12.21
N GLY A 73 1.04 -8.16 11.33
CA GLY A 73 0.78 -8.07 9.88
C GLY A 73 0.19 -6.75 9.39
N CYS A 74 -0.38 -5.93 10.28
CA CYS A 74 -1.14 -4.71 9.94
C CYS A 74 -0.31 -3.41 10.01
N TYR A 75 -0.91 -2.30 9.61
CA TYR A 75 -0.41 -0.95 9.86
C TYR A 75 -1.10 -0.37 11.09
N ALA A 76 -0.40 -0.36 12.22
CA ALA A 76 -0.86 0.29 13.43
C ALA A 76 -0.47 1.78 13.40
N MET A 77 -1.48 2.63 13.50
CA MET A 77 -1.33 4.06 13.66
C MET A 77 -1.27 4.36 15.16
N THR A 78 -2.04 5.32 15.64
CA THR A 78 -2.45 5.45 17.04
C THR A 78 -3.96 5.66 17.03
N ASP A 79 -4.63 5.60 18.18
CA ASP A 79 -6.08 5.90 18.23
C ASP A 79 -6.40 7.27 17.64
N ARG A 80 -5.57 8.28 17.96
CA ARG A 80 -5.69 9.62 17.36
C ARG A 80 -5.48 9.60 15.86
N GLY A 81 -4.42 8.91 15.39
CA GLY A 81 -4.09 8.87 13.97
C GLY A 81 -5.18 8.19 13.15
N ILE A 82 -5.68 7.04 13.61
CA ILE A 82 -6.73 6.32 12.89
C ILE A 82 -8.07 7.03 12.97
N ASP A 83 -8.36 7.78 14.04
CA ASP A 83 -9.63 8.51 14.15
C ASP A 83 -9.77 9.51 13.01
N GLU A 84 -8.76 10.36 12.81
CA GLU A 84 -8.74 11.36 11.74
C GLU A 84 -8.78 10.68 10.35
N ILE A 85 -7.92 9.69 10.11
CA ILE A 85 -7.86 8.98 8.82
C ILE A 85 -9.20 8.31 8.51
N TYR A 86 -9.76 7.56 9.46
CA TYR A 86 -11.03 6.87 9.28
C TYR A 86 -12.15 7.86 9.00
N ASN A 87 -12.21 8.98 9.73
CA ASN A 87 -13.24 10.00 9.53
C ASN A 87 -13.15 10.61 8.12
N TYR A 88 -11.94 10.89 7.61
CA TYR A 88 -11.78 11.39 6.23
C TYR A 88 -12.23 10.37 5.18
N VAL A 89 -11.82 9.10 5.33
CA VAL A 89 -12.22 8.04 4.40
C VAL A 89 -13.74 7.82 4.44
N ALA A 90 -14.31 7.73 5.63
CA ALA A 90 -15.75 7.55 5.81
C ALA A 90 -16.55 8.75 5.27
N ALA A 91 -16.06 9.97 5.47
CA ALA A 91 -16.69 11.17 4.93
C ALA A 91 -16.61 11.19 3.39
N ALA A 92 -15.47 10.88 2.78
CA ALA A 92 -15.34 10.81 1.33
C ALA A 92 -16.34 9.81 0.73
N ILE A 93 -16.42 8.61 1.30
CA ILE A 93 -17.37 7.58 0.88
C ILE A 93 -18.82 8.01 1.10
N GLY A 94 -19.12 8.57 2.27
CA GLY A 94 -20.46 9.08 2.62
C GLY A 94 -20.93 10.23 1.73
N ASN A 95 -20.01 10.98 1.13
CA ASN A 95 -20.29 12.06 0.18
C ASN A 95 -20.21 11.62 -1.29
N GLY A 96 -20.22 10.31 -1.56
CA GLY A 96 -20.40 9.76 -2.92
C GLY A 96 -19.12 9.29 -3.61
N GLN A 97 -17.95 9.39 -2.98
CA GLN A 97 -16.74 8.78 -3.52
C GLN A 97 -16.82 7.25 -3.41
N LYS A 98 -16.87 6.55 -4.55
CA LYS A 98 -17.03 5.08 -4.57
C LYS A 98 -15.85 4.34 -3.96
N ASP A 99 -14.66 4.87 -4.18
CA ASP A 99 -13.37 4.25 -3.88
C ASP A 99 -12.39 5.32 -3.36
N VAL A 100 -11.71 5.07 -2.25
CA VAL A 100 -10.62 5.91 -1.73
C VAL A 100 -9.27 5.23 -1.99
N PRO A 101 -8.35 5.83 -2.78
CA PRO A 101 -7.03 5.25 -3.03
C PRO A 101 -6.19 5.15 -1.75
N VAL A 102 -5.50 4.02 -1.56
CA VAL A 102 -4.54 3.80 -0.48
C VAL A 102 -3.26 3.27 -1.08
N HIS A 103 -2.19 4.05 -1.03
CA HIS A 103 -0.90 3.68 -1.60
C HIS A 103 0.09 3.42 -0.47
N ILE A 104 0.78 2.30 -0.56
CA ILE A 104 1.69 1.83 0.47
C ILE A 104 3.06 1.63 -0.18
N PHE A 105 4.02 2.46 0.21
CA PHE A 105 5.37 2.45 -0.35
C PHE A 105 6.38 2.05 0.74
N PRO A 106 7.46 1.32 0.39
CA PRO A 106 8.48 0.87 1.34
C PRO A 106 9.18 2.03 2.06
N PHE A 107 9.30 3.16 1.37
CA PHE A 107 9.95 4.40 1.83
C PHE A 107 9.50 5.55 0.93
N ARG A 108 9.92 6.79 1.26
CA ARG A 108 9.82 7.90 0.30
C ARG A 108 10.67 7.57 -0.92
N MET A 109 10.05 7.36 -2.07
CA MET A 109 10.65 6.76 -3.28
C MET A 109 11.57 7.72 -4.06
N THR A 110 12.45 8.44 -3.35
CA THR A 110 13.50 9.24 -3.97
C THR A 110 14.49 8.33 -4.70
N ALA A 111 15.12 8.86 -5.76
CA ALA A 111 16.09 8.08 -6.53
C ALA A 111 17.28 7.61 -5.67
N SER A 112 17.75 8.45 -4.74
CA SER A 112 18.84 8.11 -3.82
C SER A 112 18.45 7.00 -2.85
N LYS A 113 17.24 7.07 -2.25
CA LYS A 113 16.78 6.04 -1.32
C LYS A 113 16.55 4.71 -2.02
N LEU A 114 15.94 4.74 -3.21
CA LEU A 114 15.77 3.53 -4.02
C LEU A 114 17.14 2.91 -4.37
N ALA A 115 18.12 3.72 -4.77
CA ALA A 115 19.47 3.26 -5.09
C ALA A 115 20.18 2.64 -3.86
N SER A 116 20.08 3.27 -2.69
CA SER A 116 20.67 2.73 -1.46
C SER A 116 19.99 1.45 -0.98
N GLU A 117 18.69 1.26 -1.20
CA GLU A 117 18.02 0.03 -0.76
C GLU A 117 18.26 -1.14 -1.73
N THR A 118 18.50 -0.85 -3.02
CA THR A 118 18.62 -1.85 -4.09
C THR A 118 20.05 -2.07 -4.60
N GLY A 119 21.05 -1.49 -3.92
CA GLY A 119 22.45 -1.64 -4.29
C GLY A 119 22.81 -1.11 -5.68
N ALA A 120 22.08 -0.12 -6.20
CA ALA A 120 22.28 0.39 -7.55
C ALA A 120 23.17 1.64 -7.61
N GLY A 121 24.05 1.70 -8.60
CA GLY A 121 24.87 2.89 -8.91
C GLY A 121 25.93 3.21 -7.84
N LEU A 122 26.22 4.50 -7.65
CA LEU A 122 27.27 4.97 -6.74
C LEU A 122 27.02 4.65 -5.25
N LEU A 123 25.79 4.25 -4.89
CA LEU A 123 25.41 3.90 -3.52
C LEU A 123 25.38 2.39 -3.27
N ALA A 124 25.93 1.56 -4.17
CA ALA A 124 25.93 0.10 -4.02
C ALA A 124 26.59 -0.37 -2.71
N PHE A 125 27.63 0.32 -2.25
CA PHE A 125 28.31 0.02 -0.97
C PHE A 125 27.41 0.26 0.25
N ALA A 126 26.34 1.03 0.11
CA ALA A 126 25.38 1.34 1.16
C ALA A 126 24.11 0.47 1.03
N SER A 127 24.16 -0.61 0.25
CA SER A 127 23.01 -1.50 0.05
C SER A 127 22.48 -2.08 1.35
N SER A 128 21.15 -2.05 1.53
CA SER A 128 20.45 -2.78 2.59
C SER A 128 20.16 -4.24 2.24
N GLY A 129 20.64 -4.74 1.10
CA GLY A 129 20.47 -6.14 0.68
C GLY A 129 19.06 -6.47 0.17
N GLN A 130 18.40 -5.53 -0.52
CA GLN A 130 17.04 -5.71 -1.06
C GLN A 130 17.01 -5.65 -2.60
N GLU A 131 18.10 -6.06 -3.25
CA GLU A 131 18.29 -6.05 -4.70
C GLU A 131 17.15 -6.77 -5.44
N GLN A 132 16.62 -7.86 -4.86
CA GLN A 132 15.55 -8.67 -5.45
C GLN A 132 14.24 -7.90 -5.64
N TYR A 133 13.98 -6.85 -4.85
CA TYR A 133 12.76 -6.06 -4.96
C TYR A 133 12.91 -4.87 -5.91
N ALA A 134 14.09 -4.64 -6.47
CA ALA A 134 14.35 -3.49 -7.32
C ALA A 134 13.41 -3.36 -8.54
N PRO A 135 13.05 -4.45 -9.27
CA PRO A 135 12.07 -4.35 -10.36
C PRO A 135 10.68 -3.91 -9.86
N PHE A 136 10.22 -4.49 -8.74
CA PHE A 136 8.92 -4.17 -8.15
C PHE A 136 8.88 -2.71 -7.65
N TRP A 137 9.90 -2.26 -6.93
CA TRP A 137 9.96 -0.89 -6.43
C TRP A 137 10.12 0.15 -7.53
N ARG A 138 10.84 -0.15 -8.62
CA ARG A 138 10.82 0.74 -9.79
C ARG A 138 9.42 0.91 -10.36
N ASN A 139 8.62 -0.16 -10.41
CA ASN A 139 7.24 -0.07 -10.86
C ASN A 139 6.33 0.67 -9.86
N LEU A 140 6.55 0.53 -8.55
CA LEU A 140 5.87 1.37 -7.55
C LEU A 140 6.23 2.86 -7.74
N LYS A 141 7.49 3.15 -8.03
CA LYS A 141 8.00 4.51 -8.22
C LYS A 141 7.32 5.23 -9.36
N GLU A 142 6.95 4.55 -10.44
CA GLU A 142 6.19 5.13 -11.56
C GLU A 142 4.90 5.81 -11.07
N GLY A 143 4.12 5.15 -10.21
CA GLY A 143 2.90 5.73 -9.64
C GLY A 143 3.18 6.75 -8.54
N TYR A 144 4.22 6.55 -7.74
CA TYR A 144 4.67 7.54 -6.76
C TYR A 144 5.00 8.88 -7.43
N ASP A 145 5.77 8.85 -8.52
CA ASP A 145 6.21 10.05 -9.25
C ASP A 145 5.05 10.78 -9.93
N LEU A 146 4.01 10.05 -10.37
CA LEU A 146 2.79 10.67 -10.86
C LEU A 146 2.10 11.50 -9.77
N PHE A 147 1.97 10.95 -8.56
CA PHE A 147 1.41 11.68 -7.42
C PHE A 147 2.27 12.90 -7.05
N GLU A 148 3.58 12.75 -6.95
CA GLU A 148 4.47 13.88 -6.60
C GLU A 148 4.40 15.02 -7.64
N LYS A 149 4.11 14.70 -8.91
CA LYS A 149 3.97 15.69 -9.98
C LYS A 149 2.64 16.44 -9.94
N THR A 150 1.55 15.76 -9.64
CA THR A 150 0.18 16.33 -9.80
C THR A 150 -0.50 16.64 -8.48
N GLY A 151 -0.09 16.01 -7.38
CA GLY A 151 -0.81 16.00 -6.10
C GLY A 151 -2.05 15.09 -6.11
N GLU A 152 -2.33 14.40 -7.23
CA GLU A 152 -3.50 13.53 -7.39
C GLU A 152 -3.08 12.06 -7.40
N PRO A 153 -3.69 11.19 -6.57
CA PRO A 153 -3.39 9.76 -6.59
C PRO A 153 -3.67 9.15 -7.99
N PRO A 154 -2.70 8.51 -8.65
CA PRO A 154 -2.93 7.93 -9.96
C PRO A 154 -3.90 6.74 -9.89
N THR A 155 -4.65 6.52 -10.96
CA THR A 155 -5.40 5.26 -11.11
C THR A 155 -4.44 4.15 -11.52
N ALA A 156 -4.33 3.12 -10.68
CA ALA A 156 -3.50 1.95 -10.95
C ALA A 156 -4.31 0.81 -11.57
N TYR A 157 -3.67 0.04 -12.44
CA TYR A 157 -4.19 -1.16 -13.07
C TYR A 157 -3.17 -2.29 -12.96
N ALA A 158 -3.64 -3.53 -12.85
CA ALA A 158 -2.84 -4.73 -12.98
C ALA A 158 -2.85 -5.21 -14.44
N CYS A 159 -1.68 -5.15 -15.08
CA CYS A 159 -1.46 -5.52 -16.48
C CYS A 159 -0.25 -6.45 -16.56
N ASN A 160 -0.42 -7.69 -17.04
CA ASN A 160 0.69 -8.61 -17.34
C ASN A 160 1.71 -8.75 -16.17
N GLY A 161 1.23 -8.88 -14.93
CA GLY A 161 2.11 -9.04 -13.77
C GLY A 161 2.84 -7.78 -13.30
N ARG A 162 2.39 -6.58 -13.71
CA ARG A 162 2.88 -5.29 -13.19
C ARG A 162 1.78 -4.25 -13.05
N TYR A 163 2.05 -3.18 -12.31
CA TYR A 163 1.21 -1.99 -12.32
C TYR A 163 1.38 -1.21 -13.63
N ALA A 164 0.28 -0.65 -14.11
CA ALA A 164 0.22 0.38 -15.14
C ALA A 164 -0.66 1.53 -14.67
N PHE A 165 -0.35 2.75 -15.12
CA PHE A 165 -1.05 3.98 -14.71
C PHE A 165 -1.73 4.71 -15.88
N ASN A 166 -1.63 4.15 -17.07
CA ASN A 166 -2.38 4.52 -18.26
C ASN A 166 -2.69 3.22 -19.02
N ALA A 167 -3.90 2.69 -18.84
CA ALA A 167 -4.22 1.32 -19.24
C ALA A 167 -5.44 1.21 -20.15
N SER A 168 -5.40 0.21 -21.03
CA SER A 168 -6.49 -0.17 -21.93
C SER A 168 -7.47 -1.14 -21.26
N SER A 169 -8.55 -1.49 -21.95
CA SER A 169 -9.63 -2.37 -21.47
C SER A 169 -9.19 -3.78 -21.06
N ALA A 170 -8.00 -4.23 -21.46
CA ALA A 170 -7.47 -5.56 -21.11
C ALA A 170 -6.88 -5.64 -19.69
N CYS A 171 -6.65 -4.50 -19.03
CA CYS A 171 -6.09 -4.46 -17.70
C CYS A 171 -7.16 -4.40 -16.60
N LYS A 172 -6.86 -4.99 -15.44
CA LYS A 172 -7.79 -4.96 -14.30
C LYS A 172 -7.48 -3.78 -13.38
N ARG A 173 -8.42 -2.85 -13.23
CA ARG A 173 -8.28 -1.71 -12.30
C ARG A 173 -8.06 -2.19 -10.86
N ILE A 174 -7.16 -1.51 -10.13
CA ILE A 174 -7.06 -1.64 -8.68
C ILE A 174 -8.26 -0.89 -8.06
N ALA A 175 -9.16 -1.63 -7.41
CA ALA A 175 -10.40 -1.10 -6.85
C ALA A 175 -10.72 -1.75 -5.51
N GLY A 176 -11.58 -1.10 -4.72
CA GLY A 176 -12.13 -1.68 -3.48
C GLY A 176 -13.09 -2.84 -3.75
N TRP A 177 -13.58 -3.46 -2.68
CA TRP A 177 -14.49 -4.62 -2.72
C TRP A 177 -15.95 -4.29 -3.04
#